data_AF-A0A2N1RPD4-F1
#
_entry.id   AF-A0A2N1RPD4-F1
#
_cell.length_a   1.000
_cell.length_b   1.000
_cell.length_c   1.000
_cell.angle_alpha   90.00
_cell.angle_beta   90.00
_cell.angle_gamma   90.00
#
_symmetry.space_group_name_H-M   'P 1'
#
loop_
_entity.id
_entity.type
_entity.pdbx_description
1 polymer ?
#
loop_
_entity_poly.entity_id
_entity_poly.type
_entity_poly.pdbx_seq_one_letter_code
_entity_poly.pdbx_strand_id
1 'polypeptide(L)' 'MAKPLLGEMLVENGVITKEQMNKALEVQQSEGGLIGIILVSQGIITEQKLVEYLAMQAKIVTNSE' A
#
# COMPACT_ATOMS: atom_id res chain seq x y z
N MET A 1 7.09 -1.05 -17.83
CA MET A 1 7.50 -1.40 -16.46
C MET A 1 6.25 -1.70 -15.65
N ALA A 2 6.26 -2.71 -14.77
CA ALA A 2 5.12 -2.99 -13.91
C ALA A 2 4.87 -1.79 -12.98
N LYS A 3 3.60 -1.37 -12.84
CA LYS A 3 3.22 -0.28 -11.94
C LYS A 3 3.60 -0.68 -10.51
N PRO A 4 4.44 0.09 -9.78
CA PRO A 4 4.86 -0.29 -8.43
C PRO A 4 3.63 -0.44 -7.53
N LEU A 5 3.49 -1.58 -6.86
CA LEU A 5 2.36 -1.86 -5.99
C LEU A 5 2.53 -1.09 -4.67
N LEU A 6 1.49 -0.38 -4.24
CA LEU A 6 1.51 0.44 -3.02
C LEU A 6 1.96 -0.39 -1.81
N GLY A 7 1.45 -1.61 -1.68
CA GLY A 7 1.79 -2.50 -0.57
C GLY A 7 3.23 -2.99 -0.59
N GLU A 8 3.82 -3.23 -1.77
CA GLU A 8 5.24 -3.59 -1.87
C GLU A 8 6.12 -2.42 -1.43
N MET A 9 5.81 -1.21 -1.89
CA MET A 9 6.52 0.00 -1.45
C MET A 9 6.48 0.16 0.07
N LEU A 10 5.32 -0.07 0.69
CA LEU A 10 5.18 0.03 2.15
C LEU A 10 6.02 -1.01 2.89
N VAL A 11 6.16 -2.23 2.35
CA VAL A 11 7.02 -3.28 2.92
C VAL A 11 8.50 -2.95 2.72
N GLU A 12 8.90 -2.55 1.51
CA GLU A 12 10.29 -2.22 1.16
C GLU A 12 10.84 -1.04 1.97
N ASN A 13 9.99 -0.05 2.25
CA ASN A 13 10.35 1.11 3.06
C ASN A 13 10.18 0.86 4.58
N GLY A 14 9.84 -0.36 5.00
CA GLY A 14 9.69 -0.73 6.41
C GLY A 14 8.53 -0.06 7.13
N VAL A 15 7.55 0.48 6.40
CA VAL A 15 6.33 1.07 6.99
C VAL A 15 5.43 0.00 7.56
N ILE A 16 5.37 -1.15 6.88
CA ILE A 16 4.62 -2.33 7.32
C ILE A 16 5.51 -3.57 7.22
N THR A 17 5.23 -4.58 8.03
CA THR A 17 5.89 -5.88 7.92
C THR A 17 5.23 -6.74 6.84
N LYS A 18 5.95 -7.76 6.35
CA LYS A 18 5.37 -8.78 5.46
C LYS A 18 4.15 -9.46 6.08
N GLU A 19 4.16 -9.66 7.39
CA GLU A 19 3.05 -10.30 8.12
C GLU A 19 1.81 -9.40 8.14
N GLN A 20 1.98 -8.10 8.39
CA GLN A 20 0.90 -7.11 8.32
C GLN A 20 0.33 -7.01 6.89
N MET A 21 1.20 -7.05 5.88
CA MET A 21 0.79 -7.08 4.48
C MET A 21 -0.03 -8.33 4.15
N ASN A 22 0.42 -9.51 4.57
CA ASN A 22 -0.31 -10.76 4.35
C ASN A 22 -1.70 -10.73 4.99
N LYS A 23 -1.81 -10.22 6.23
CA LYS A 23 -3.09 -10.07 6.92
C LYS A 23 -4.03 -9.11 6.18
N ALA A 24 -3.50 -8.00 5.65
CA ALA A 24 -4.29 -7.07 4.85
C ALA A 24 -4.74 -7.70 3.51
N LEU A 25 -3.91 -8.54 2.90
CA LEU A 25 -4.25 -9.29 1.68
C LEU A 25 -5.32 -10.36 1.93
N GLU A 26 -5.27 -11.07 3.06
CA GLU A 26 -6.31 -12.02 3.46
C GLU A 26 -7.67 -11.33 3.56
N VAL A 27 -7.71 -10.17 4.22
CA VAL A 27 -8.94 -9.36 4.32
C VAL A 27 -9.38 -8.83 2.95
N GLN A 28 -8.46 -8.38 2.12
CA GLN A 28 -8.77 -7.95 0.76
C GLN A 28 -9.35 -9.09 -0.09
N GLN A 29 -8.86 -10.32 0.11
CA GLN A 29 -9.35 -11.48 -0.62
C GLN A 29 -10.76 -11.88 -0.17
N SER A 30 -11.08 -11.75 1.13
CA SER A 30 -12.40 -12.08 1.67
C SER A 30 -13.44 -11.00 1.42
N GLU A 31 -13.07 -9.73 1.54
CA GLU A 31 -14.00 -8.58 1.54
C GLU A 31 -13.90 -7.73 0.27
N GLY A 32 -12.84 -7.89 -0.52
CA GLY A 32 -12.52 -7.00 -1.64
C GLY A 32 -11.94 -5.66 -1.18
N GLY A 33 -11.94 -4.67 -2.08
CA GLY A 33 -11.52 -3.31 -1.78
C GLY A 33 -10.04 -3.00 -2.04
N LEU A 34 -9.61 -1.82 -1.56
CA LEU A 34 -8.27 -1.29 -1.80
C LEU A 34 -7.35 -1.60 -0.61
N ILE A 35 -6.19 -2.22 -0.90
CA ILE A 35 -5.22 -2.60 0.14
C ILE A 35 -4.81 -1.43 1.04
N GLY A 36 -4.63 -0.22 0.47
CA GLY A 36 -4.30 0.97 1.25
C GLY A 36 -5.37 1.37 2.26
N ILE A 37 -6.65 1.22 1.89
CA ILE A 37 -7.77 1.52 2.78
C ILE A 37 -7.88 0.47 3.89
N ILE A 38 -7.66 -0.81 3.56
CA ILE A 38 -7.64 -1.90 4.54
C ILE A 38 -6.51 -1.70 5.57
N LEU A 39 -5.33 -1.28 5.12
CA LEU A 39 -4.20 -0.98 6.02
C LEU A 39 -4.51 0.18 6.97
N VAL A 40 -5.26 1.19 6.52
CA VAL A 40 -5.74 2.29 7.37
C VAL A 40 -6.82 1.83 8.33
N SER A 41 -7.81 1.07 7.86
CA SER A 41 -8.93 0.61 8.69
C SER A 41 -8.48 -0.34 9.80
N GLN A 42 -7.42 -1.13 9.55
CA GLN A 42 -6.78 -1.97 10.56
C GLN A 42 -5.82 -1.21 11.49
N GLY A 43 -5.62 0.09 11.28
CA GLY A 43 -4.69 0.92 12.06
C GLY A 43 -3.21 0.58 11.85
N ILE A 44 -2.89 -0.16 10.78
CA ILE A 44 -1.50 -0.54 10.44
C ILE A 44 -0.74 0.69 9.94
N ILE A 45 -1.40 1.54 9.16
CA ILE A 45 -0.85 2.84 8.73
C ILE A 45 -1.86 3.96 8.99
N THR A 46 -1.38 5.19 9.06
CA THR A 46 -2.25 6.37 9.13
C THR A 46 -2.70 6.83 7.75
N GLU A 47 -3.82 7.55 7.68
CA GLU A 47 -4.28 8.20 6.43
C GLU A 47 -3.21 9.10 5.82
N GLN A 48 -2.49 9.85 6.66
CA GLN A 48 -1.39 10.70 6.21
C GLN A 48 -0.28 9.89 5.52
N LYS A 49 0.08 8.73 6.09
CA LYS A 49 1.09 7.83 5.50
C LYS A 49 0.59 7.23 4.19
N LEU A 50 -0.69 6.89 4.11
CA LEU A 50 -1.31 6.43 2.86
C LEU A 50 -1.20 7.48 1.75
N VAL A 51 -1.56 8.74 2.04
CA VAL A 51 -1.48 9.85 1.07
C VAL A 51 -0.04 10.10 0.61
N GLU A 52 0.93 10.07 1.53
CA GLU A 52 2.35 10.20 1.23
C GLU A 52 2.82 9.16 0.20
N TYR A 53 2.48 7.88 0.42
CA TYR A 53 2.91 6.79 -0.45
C TYR A 53 2.15 6.76 -1.78
N LEU A 54 0.89 7.16 -1.80
CA LEU A 54 0.14 7.34 -3.05
C LEU A 54 0.77 8.44 -3.92
N ALA A 55 1.19 9.55 -3.32
CA ALA A 55 1.91 10.61 -4.04
C ALA A 55 3.27 10.13 -4.57
N MET A 56 4.00 9.32 -3.80
CA MET A 56 5.26 8.70 -4.26
C MET A 56 5.01 7.75 -5.45
N GLN A 57 4.01 6.88 -5.35
CA GLN A 57 3.65 5.96 -6.43
C GLN A 57 3.29 6.72 -7.72
N ALA A 58 2.52 7.80 -7.62
CA ALA A 58 2.14 8.62 -8.77
C ALA A 58 3.36 9.21 -9.50
N LYS A 59 4.35 9.72 -8.76
CA LYS A 59 5.59 10.28 -9.34
C LYS A 59 6.38 9.25 -10.13
N ILE A 60 6.45 8.00 -9.64
CA ILE A 60 7.19 6.92 -10.33
C ILE A 60 6.50 6.56 -11.66
N VAL A 61 5.17 6.56 -11.68
CA VAL A 61 4.39 6.23 -12.89
C VAL A 61 4.44 7.36 -13.94
N THR A 62 4.65 8.60 -13.52
CA THR A 62 4.61 9.78 -14.40
C THR A 62 5.91 9.98 -15.19
N ASN A 63 7.03 9.37 -14.81
CA ASN A 63 8.30 9.47 -15.54
C ASN A 63 8.43 8.47 -16.72
N SER A 64 7.30 8.03 -17.26
CA SER A 64 7.25 7.22 -18.48
C SER A 64 6.96 8.12 -19.68
N GLU A 65 7.93 8.95 -20.08
CA GLU A 65 7.99 9.57 -21.41
C GLU A 65 9.15 8.99 -22.20
#